data_AF-A0A8J2J215-F1
#
_entry.id   AF-A0A8J2J215-F1
#
_cell.length_a   1.000
_cell.length_b   1.000
_cell.length_c   1.000
_cell.angle_alpha   90.00
_cell.angle_beta   90.00
_cell.angle_gamma   90.00
#
_symmetry.space_group_name_H-M   'P 1'
#
loop_
_entity.id
_entity.type
_entity.pdbx_description
1 polymer ?
#
loop_
_entity_poly.entity_id
_entity_poly.type
_entity_poly.pdbx_seq_one_letter_code
_entity_poly.pdbx_strand_id
1 'polypeptide(L)'
;MAHHRLLSEDSAIFSPSVARIAASTARDWSYIDAWLSSKFHPRPVPSFERNNDTLKALLALASVNESADEERNLVAKAEATALQELTDSEAKIENKSRPLREGLIEAVQHNLPADGHTALDAMGSIALQFGVAFPEPETLGQRMIQLQTSIHDAEQMKARVEVLHKHIDEEAARINDILKDLQSEDYQPPAHLAKQNLEMQRKIKALSTKLPELQDKVASLAASSNSSHPTIADLSRDEQEYLSVLAYKKELDLQLAVFQGLPSNPDMARAELEELRQELRSIESQRDAVFEGLVERESPVKRRR
;
A
#
# COMPACT_ATOMS: atom_id res chain seq x y z
N MET A 1 36.17 -39.30 31.49
CA MET A 1 35.48 -38.31 30.64
C MET A 1 35.26 -37.04 31.44
N ALA A 2 36.24 -36.13 31.40
CA ALA A 2 36.18 -34.74 31.84
C ALA A 2 37.52 -34.12 31.44
N HIS A 3 37.57 -32.80 31.24
CA HIS A 3 38.76 -31.98 30.91
C HIS A 3 39.12 -31.84 29.42
N HIS A 4 38.25 -31.18 28.65
CA HIS A 4 38.69 -30.36 27.51
C HIS A 4 37.64 -29.28 27.26
N ARG A 5 37.64 -28.19 28.03
CA ARG A 5 36.83 -26.98 27.73
C ARG A 5 37.21 -25.69 28.48
N LEU A 6 38.42 -25.58 29.05
CA LEU A 6 38.80 -24.41 29.88
C LEU A 6 40.16 -23.78 29.50
N LEU A 7 40.63 -23.89 28.26
CA LEU A 7 41.93 -23.32 27.86
C LEU A 7 41.89 -22.56 26.53
N SER A 8 40.75 -21.98 26.14
CA SER A 8 40.66 -21.14 24.93
C SER A 8 40.22 -19.69 25.17
N GLU A 9 39.97 -19.27 26.40
CA GLU A 9 39.60 -17.87 26.69
C GLU A 9 40.79 -16.98 27.11
N ASP A 10 41.89 -17.55 27.60
CA ASP A 10 43.03 -16.76 28.11
C ASP A 10 44.05 -16.32 27.05
N SER A 11 44.06 -16.92 25.85
CA SER A 11 45.06 -16.56 24.82
C SER A 11 44.67 -15.33 24.00
N ALA A 12 43.42 -14.86 24.10
CA ALA A 12 42.95 -13.64 23.43
C ALA A 12 43.21 -12.35 24.24
N ILE A 13 43.63 -12.47 25.51
CA ILE A 13 43.79 -11.36 26.45
C ILE A 13 45.15 -10.64 26.26
N PHE A 14 46.09 -11.23 25.51
CA PHE A 14 47.46 -10.71 25.35
C PHE A 14 47.84 -10.32 23.92
N SER A 15 46.89 -9.84 23.11
CA SER A 15 47.24 -9.06 21.93
C SER A 15 47.40 -7.59 22.33
N PRO A 16 48.58 -6.96 22.16
CA PRO A 16 48.80 -5.54 22.46
C PRO A 16 47.76 -4.61 21.83
N SER A 17 47.19 -5.02 20.69
CA SER A 17 46.11 -4.31 20.01
C SER A 17 44.79 -4.37 20.78
N VAL A 18 44.41 -5.53 21.34
CA VAL A 18 43.19 -5.70 22.13
C VAL A 18 43.30 -4.96 23.47
N ALA A 19 44.45 -5.03 24.12
CA ALA A 19 44.72 -4.29 25.35
C ALA A 19 44.66 -2.77 25.13
N ARG A 20 45.17 -2.27 23.98
CA ARG A 20 45.08 -0.85 23.61
C ARG A 20 43.64 -0.40 23.37
N ILE A 21 42.82 -1.22 22.70
CA ILE A 21 41.40 -0.92 22.46
C ILE A 21 40.60 -0.96 23.76
N ALA A 22 40.87 -1.91 24.66
CA ALA A 22 40.26 -1.96 25.98
C ALA A 22 40.64 -0.73 26.84
N ALA A 23 41.91 -0.30 26.78
CA ALA A 23 42.37 0.89 27.48
C ALA A 23 41.76 2.19 26.92
N SER A 24 41.62 2.32 25.60
CA SER A 24 40.98 3.50 25.01
C SER A 24 39.49 3.56 25.33
N THR A 25 38.78 2.43 25.21
CA THR A 25 37.35 2.36 25.55
C THR A 25 37.09 2.62 27.04
N ALA A 26 37.98 2.16 27.93
CA ALA A 26 37.89 2.49 29.36
C ALA A 26 38.09 3.99 29.65
N ARG A 27 38.98 4.66 28.90
CA ARG A 27 39.17 6.12 28.99
C ARG A 27 37.96 6.89 28.46
N ASP A 28 37.36 6.43 27.37
CA ASP A 28 36.17 7.07 26.80
C ASP A 28 34.98 6.97 27.77
N TRP A 29 34.83 5.83 28.46
CA TRP A 29 33.83 5.66 29.51
C TRP A 29 34.07 6.56 30.72
N SER A 30 35.33 6.73 31.18
CA SER A 30 35.61 7.62 32.32
C SER A 30 35.34 9.09 31.99
N TYR A 31 35.60 9.50 30.75
CA TYR A 31 35.23 10.83 30.26
C TYR A 31 33.71 11.03 30.25
N ILE A 32 32.94 10.07 29.71
CA ILE A 32 31.46 10.14 29.71
C ILE A 32 30.91 10.17 31.14
N ASP A 33 31.44 9.34 32.06
CA ASP A 33 30.99 9.30 33.45
C ASP A 33 31.21 10.65 34.14
N ALA A 34 32.37 11.28 33.93
CA ALA A 34 32.65 12.63 34.43
C ALA A 34 31.70 13.67 33.80
N TRP A 35 31.50 13.63 32.48
CA TRP A 35 30.60 14.54 31.77
C TRP A 35 29.15 14.43 32.25
N LEU A 36 28.60 13.20 32.34
CA LEU A 36 27.26 12.93 32.86
C LEU A 36 27.13 13.38 34.32
N SER A 37 28.13 13.14 35.16
CA SER A 37 28.11 13.59 36.56
C SER A 37 28.01 15.11 36.70
N SER A 38 28.61 15.85 35.77
CA SER A 38 28.53 17.32 35.73
C SER A 38 27.14 17.82 35.30
N LYS A 39 26.51 17.15 34.32
CA LYS A 39 25.22 17.58 33.75
C LYS A 39 24.01 17.20 34.59
N PHE A 40 24.08 16.08 35.31
CA PHE A 40 22.96 15.60 36.13
C PHE A 40 22.96 16.12 37.56
N HIS A 41 24.00 16.80 38.04
CA HIS A 41 24.09 17.27 39.42
C HIS A 41 22.91 18.18 39.82
N PRO A 42 22.24 17.94 40.98
CA PRO A 42 22.52 16.96 42.04
C PRO A 42 21.81 15.59 41.89
N ARG A 43 21.12 15.33 40.79
CA ARG A 43 20.42 14.06 40.54
C ARG A 43 21.41 12.97 40.10
N PRO A 44 21.18 11.71 40.48
CA PRO A 44 21.98 10.61 39.97
C PRO A 44 21.73 10.41 38.48
N VAL A 45 22.77 9.99 37.76
CA VAL A 45 22.69 9.63 36.34
C VAL A 45 21.76 8.41 36.20
N PRO A 46 20.77 8.43 35.28
CA PRO A 46 19.91 7.28 35.03
C PRO A 46 20.71 6.05 34.62
N SER A 47 20.24 4.85 34.99
CA SER A 47 20.88 3.60 34.56
C SER A 47 20.68 3.37 33.06
N PHE A 48 21.74 3.02 32.34
CA PHE A 48 21.70 2.67 30.92
C PHE A 48 22.63 1.51 30.62
N GLU A 49 22.40 0.84 29.49
CA GLU A 49 23.23 -0.27 29.03
C GLU A 49 24.58 0.24 28.52
N ARG A 50 25.69 -0.33 29.00
CA ARG A 50 27.04 0.02 28.53
C ARG A 50 27.42 -0.85 27.34
N ASN A 51 26.99 -0.43 26.15
CA ASN A 51 27.35 -1.05 24.87
C ASN A 51 28.25 -0.10 24.03
N ASN A 52 29.03 -0.61 23.08
CA ASN A 52 29.87 0.20 22.18
C ASN A 52 29.05 1.24 21.39
N ASP A 53 27.83 0.89 21.01
CA ASP A 53 26.91 1.81 20.31
C ASP A 53 26.48 2.95 21.22
N THR A 54 26.22 2.66 22.51
CA THR A 54 25.90 3.70 23.51
C THR A 54 27.10 4.59 23.81
N LEU A 55 28.32 4.05 23.86
CA LEU A 55 29.55 4.84 24.01
C LEU A 55 29.70 5.85 22.87
N LYS A 56 29.55 5.38 21.62
CA LYS A 56 29.65 6.25 20.44
C LYS A 56 28.58 7.33 20.44
N ALA A 57 27.33 6.98 20.77
CA ALA A 57 26.24 7.94 20.86
C ALA A 57 26.49 8.99 21.96
N LEU A 58 26.94 8.57 23.14
CA LEU A 58 27.22 9.47 24.26
C LEU A 58 28.45 10.36 24.00
N LEU A 59 29.50 9.87 23.36
CA LEU A 59 30.63 10.70 22.92
C LEU A 59 30.20 11.75 21.90
N ALA A 60 29.38 11.37 20.92
CA ALA A 60 28.85 12.31 19.94
C ALA A 60 28.00 13.38 20.62
N LEU A 61 27.10 12.98 21.54
CA LEU A 61 26.28 13.91 22.32
C LEU A 61 27.13 14.84 23.20
N ALA A 62 28.16 14.31 23.86
CA ALA A 62 29.08 15.12 24.65
C ALA A 62 29.78 16.17 23.80
N SER A 63 30.33 15.77 22.64
CA SER A 63 30.99 16.71 21.72
C SER A 63 30.06 17.80 21.17
N VAL A 64 28.81 17.45 20.82
CA VAL A 64 27.82 18.41 20.32
C VAL A 64 27.36 19.35 21.43
N ASN A 65 27.25 18.83 22.66
CA ASN A 65 26.89 19.65 23.80
C ASN A 65 28.01 20.64 24.16
N GLU A 66 29.27 20.18 24.19
CA GLU A 66 30.43 21.04 24.42
C GLU A 66 30.55 22.12 23.33
N SER A 67 30.39 21.76 22.04
CA SER A 67 30.41 22.76 20.96
C SER A 67 29.28 23.78 21.11
N ALA A 68 28.07 23.34 21.50
CA ALA A 68 26.95 24.25 21.73
C ALA A 68 27.19 25.17 22.95
N ASP A 69 27.79 24.64 24.03
CA ASP A 69 28.16 25.42 25.20
C ASP A 69 29.26 26.45 24.86
N GLU A 70 30.24 26.09 24.04
CA GLU A 70 31.26 27.00 23.52
C GLU A 70 30.66 28.12 22.65
N GLU A 71 29.79 27.79 21.71
CA GLU A 71 29.08 28.76 20.87
C GLU A 71 28.25 29.73 21.73
N ARG A 72 27.51 29.20 22.69
CA ARG A 72 26.72 30.03 23.63
C ARG A 72 27.60 30.98 24.44
N ASN A 73 28.76 30.51 24.90
CA ASN A 73 29.72 31.34 25.61
C ASN A 73 30.32 32.43 24.73
N LEU A 74 30.57 32.16 23.45
CA LEU A 74 31.06 33.16 22.50
C LEU A 74 29.99 34.24 22.23
N VAL A 75 28.74 33.83 22.02
CA VAL A 75 27.61 34.77 21.84
C VAL A 75 27.45 35.65 23.08
N ALA A 76 27.43 35.06 24.28
CA ALA A 76 27.29 35.81 25.52
C ALA A 76 28.43 36.82 25.74
N LYS A 77 29.67 36.47 25.37
CA LYS A 77 30.81 37.40 25.42
C LYS A 77 30.65 38.53 24.41
N ALA A 78 30.27 38.21 23.17
CA ALA A 78 30.05 39.20 22.13
C ALA A 78 28.93 40.19 22.50
N GLU A 79 27.83 39.69 23.05
CA GLU A 79 26.72 40.51 23.58
C GLU A 79 27.20 41.41 24.73
N ALA A 80 27.95 40.87 25.70
CA ALA A 80 28.47 41.65 26.81
C ALA A 80 29.40 42.77 26.33
N THR A 81 30.29 42.49 25.37
CA THR A 81 31.17 43.51 24.78
C THR A 81 30.38 44.56 23.99
N ALA A 82 29.39 44.15 23.21
CA ALA A 82 28.56 45.08 22.44
C ALA A 82 27.73 46.00 23.35
N LEU A 83 27.17 45.46 24.44
CA LEU A 83 26.46 46.24 25.44
C LEU A 83 27.40 47.26 26.12
N GLN A 84 28.62 46.85 26.46
CA GLN A 84 29.59 47.75 27.05
C GLN A 84 29.95 48.90 26.10
N GLU A 85 30.21 48.61 24.83
CA GLU A 85 30.50 49.63 23.81
C GLU A 85 29.33 50.60 23.62
N LEU A 86 28.09 50.12 23.62
CA LEU A 86 26.89 50.97 23.55
C LEU A 86 26.81 51.89 24.77
N THR A 87 26.96 51.36 25.99
CA THR A 87 26.93 52.18 27.22
C THR A 87 28.03 53.24 27.23
N ASP A 88 29.24 52.91 26.78
CA ASP A 88 30.35 53.86 26.67
C ASP A 88 30.11 54.93 25.60
N SER A 89 29.42 54.56 24.51
CA SER A 89 29.04 55.51 23.45
C SER A 89 27.94 56.47 23.91
N GLU A 90 26.96 55.98 24.66
CA GLU A 90 25.87 56.77 25.24
C GLU A 90 26.43 57.79 26.25
N ALA A 91 27.31 57.37 27.15
CA ALA A 91 27.96 58.26 28.12
C ALA A 91 28.79 59.38 27.46
N LYS A 92 29.37 59.13 26.28
CA LYS A 92 30.11 60.15 25.51
C LYS A 92 29.18 61.15 24.82
N ILE A 93 27.99 60.72 24.39
CA ILE A 93 26.99 61.56 23.71
C ILE A 93 26.21 62.43 24.71
N GLU A 94 25.94 61.92 25.92
CA GLU A 94 25.22 62.63 27.00
C GLU A 94 25.83 64.01 27.33
N ASN A 95 27.15 64.17 27.20
CA ASN A 95 27.85 65.37 27.65
C ASN A 95 27.85 66.57 26.67
N LYS A 96 27.40 66.43 25.42
CA LYS A 96 27.55 67.50 24.40
C LYS A 96 26.27 67.98 23.72
N SER A 97 25.27 67.11 23.48
CA SER A 97 24.12 67.45 22.64
C SER A 97 22.75 67.10 23.23
N ARG A 98 22.70 66.53 24.44
CA ARG A 98 21.48 66.04 25.07
C ARG A 98 20.35 67.08 25.19
N PRO A 99 20.57 68.32 25.69
CA PRO A 99 19.46 69.25 25.92
C PRO A 99 18.81 69.76 24.63
N LEU A 100 19.59 69.93 23.56
CA LEU A 100 19.06 70.34 22.26
C LEU A 100 18.30 69.18 21.58
N ARG A 101 18.85 67.96 21.65
CA ARG A 101 18.24 66.77 21.06
C ARG A 101 16.93 66.40 21.75
N GLU A 102 16.91 66.39 23.09
CA GLU A 102 15.71 66.11 23.87
C GLU A 102 14.62 67.15 23.60
N GLY A 103 14.95 68.45 23.60
CA GLY A 103 13.98 69.50 23.29
C GLY A 103 13.41 69.41 21.87
N LEU A 104 14.21 68.98 20.89
CA LEU A 104 13.76 68.81 19.50
C LEU A 104 12.88 67.56 19.34
N ILE A 105 13.22 66.45 20.00
CA ILE A 105 12.39 65.24 20.04
C ILE A 105 11.05 65.53 20.74
N GLU A 106 11.08 66.25 21.87
CA GLU A 106 9.88 66.63 22.60
C GLU A 106 8.99 67.56 21.76
N ALA A 107 9.58 68.53 21.05
CA ALA A 107 8.83 69.38 20.12
C ALA A 107 8.21 68.59 18.95
N VAL A 108 8.93 67.63 18.37
CA VAL A 108 8.39 66.75 17.32
C VAL A 108 7.27 65.88 17.88
N GLN A 109 7.44 65.32 19.08
CA GLN A 109 6.45 64.49 19.74
C GLN A 109 5.15 65.27 20.04
N HIS A 110 5.25 66.53 20.48
CA HIS A 110 4.06 67.36 20.78
C HIS A 110 3.34 67.86 19.52
N ASN A 111 4.04 67.98 18.39
CA ASN A 111 3.45 68.45 17.14
C ASN A 111 3.01 67.30 16.21
N LEU A 112 3.16 66.05 16.65
CA LEU A 112 2.76 64.90 15.84
C LEU A 112 1.23 64.70 15.92
N PRO A 113 0.53 64.47 14.79
CA PRO A 113 -0.88 64.12 14.82
C PRO A 113 -1.09 62.74 15.46
N ALA A 114 -2.31 62.47 15.93
CA ALA A 114 -2.68 61.18 16.55
C ALA A 114 -2.33 59.99 15.64
N ASP A 115 -2.59 60.11 14.34
CA ASP A 115 -2.24 59.09 13.34
C ASP A 115 -0.73 58.83 13.29
N GLY A 116 0.08 59.88 13.42
CA GLY A 116 1.54 59.75 13.46
C GLY A 116 2.03 59.02 14.70
N HIS A 117 1.40 59.26 15.86
CA HIS A 117 1.71 58.49 17.08
C HIS A 117 1.38 57.02 16.91
N THR A 118 0.20 56.68 16.38
CA THR A 118 -0.18 55.29 16.15
C THR A 118 0.72 54.59 15.15
N ALA A 119 1.16 55.28 14.09
CA ALA A 119 2.06 54.72 13.10
C ALA A 119 3.46 54.45 13.69
N LEU A 120 4.01 55.38 14.47
CA LEU A 120 5.30 55.19 15.14
C LEU A 120 5.25 54.07 16.18
N ASP A 121 4.18 53.97 16.96
CA ASP A 121 4.00 52.91 17.95
C ASP A 121 3.86 51.53 17.28
N ALA A 122 3.08 51.46 16.19
CA ALA A 122 2.97 50.24 15.39
C ALA A 122 4.32 49.85 14.77
N MET A 123 5.06 50.81 14.18
CA MET A 123 6.42 50.56 13.67
C MET A 123 7.37 50.08 14.76
N GLY A 124 7.34 50.70 15.94
CA GLY A 124 8.11 50.28 17.10
C GLY A 124 7.78 48.85 17.53
N SER A 125 6.50 48.50 17.61
CA SER A 125 6.07 47.15 17.97
C SER A 125 6.52 46.10 16.94
N ILE A 126 6.41 46.41 15.64
CA ILE A 126 6.79 45.51 14.55
C ILE A 126 8.31 45.36 14.51
N ALA A 127 9.05 46.46 14.74
CA ALA A 127 10.51 46.45 14.84
C ALA A 127 10.99 45.58 16.01
N LEU A 128 10.35 45.69 17.18
CA LEU A 128 10.64 44.86 18.34
C LEU A 128 10.35 43.38 18.07
N GLN A 129 9.21 43.07 17.45
CA GLN A 129 8.86 41.70 17.08
C GLN A 129 9.85 41.10 16.06
N PHE A 130 10.34 41.91 15.11
CA PHE A 130 11.34 41.46 14.13
C PHE A 130 12.80 41.62 14.59
N GLY A 131 13.06 42.16 15.78
CA GLY A 131 14.40 42.42 16.30
C GLY A 131 15.21 43.41 15.45
N VAL A 132 14.58 44.43 14.88
CA VAL A 132 15.22 45.44 14.01
C VAL A 132 15.50 46.72 14.79
N ALA A 133 16.78 47.07 14.95
CA ALA A 133 17.19 48.26 15.73
C ALA A 133 16.88 49.60 15.03
N PHE A 134 16.90 49.64 13.70
CA PHE A 134 16.60 50.84 12.89
C PHE A 134 15.52 50.51 11.87
N PRO A 135 14.24 50.59 12.25
CA PRO A 135 13.15 50.17 11.36
C PRO A 135 12.92 51.18 10.24
N GLU A 136 13.25 50.78 9.01
CA GLU A 136 12.75 51.46 7.81
C GLU A 136 11.42 50.84 7.38
N PRO A 137 10.39 51.63 7.03
CA PRO A 137 9.07 51.09 6.65
C PRO A 137 9.13 50.03 5.55
N GLU A 138 10.03 50.21 4.57
CA GLU A 138 10.23 49.26 3.48
C GLU A 138 10.75 47.92 3.98
N THR A 139 11.75 47.93 4.87
CA THR A 139 12.33 46.70 5.45
C THR A 139 11.32 45.95 6.31
N LEU A 140 10.51 46.66 7.10
CA LEU A 140 9.45 46.05 7.90
C LEU A 140 8.34 45.46 7.01
N GLY A 141 7.96 46.18 5.95
CA GLY A 141 6.99 45.71 4.96
C GLY A 141 7.45 44.44 4.24
N GLN A 142 8.70 44.40 3.79
CA GLN A 142 9.29 43.20 3.16
C GLN A 142 9.29 42.00 4.12
N ARG A 143 9.70 42.20 5.38
CA ARG A 143 9.68 41.13 6.41
C ARG A 143 8.27 40.65 6.72
N MET A 144 7.29 41.56 6.78
CA MET A 144 5.89 41.21 6.98
C MET A 144 5.35 40.37 5.82
N ILE A 145 5.67 40.73 4.58
CA ILE A 145 5.29 39.93 3.40
C ILE A 145 5.95 38.56 3.44
N GLN A 146 7.25 38.49 3.77
CA GLN A 146 7.96 37.21 3.90
C GLN A 146 7.35 36.31 4.98
N LEU A 147 7.01 36.88 6.14
CA LEU A 147 6.32 36.16 7.20
C LEU A 147 4.96 35.65 6.73
N GLN A 148 4.19 36.49 6.03
CA GLN A 148 2.88 36.12 5.50
C GLN A 148 2.98 34.98 4.48
N THR A 149 3.98 35.04 3.58
CA THR A 149 4.26 33.95 2.63
C THR A 149 4.61 32.67 3.37
N SER A 150 5.49 32.74 4.38
CA SER A 150 5.88 31.57 5.17
C SER A 150 4.70 30.96 5.94
N ILE A 151 3.80 31.78 6.49
CA ILE A 151 2.58 31.31 7.16
C ILE A 151 1.70 30.57 6.16
N HIS A 152 1.48 31.16 4.98
CA HIS A 152 0.66 30.57 3.95
C HIS A 152 1.23 29.23 3.43
N ASP A 153 2.54 29.17 3.19
CA ASP A 153 3.21 27.94 2.76
C ASP A 153 3.07 26.83 3.82
N ALA A 154 3.21 27.18 5.10
CA ALA A 154 3.03 26.24 6.21
C ALA A 154 1.57 25.75 6.31
N GLU A 155 0.58 26.63 6.14
CA GLU A 155 -0.83 26.27 6.11
C GLU A 155 -1.17 25.34 4.93
N GLN A 156 -0.64 25.63 3.74
CA GLN A 156 -0.83 24.76 2.58
C GLN A 156 -0.18 23.39 2.79
N MET A 157 1.04 23.34 3.34
CA MET A 157 1.71 22.09 3.63
C MET A 157 0.95 21.26 4.67
N LYS A 158 0.41 21.92 5.71
CA LYS A 158 -0.46 21.28 6.71
C LYS A 158 -1.69 20.67 6.04
N ALA A 159 -2.42 21.43 5.22
CA ALA A 159 -3.60 20.93 4.53
C ALA A 159 -3.28 19.72 3.62
N ARG A 160 -2.14 19.75 2.93
CA ARG A 160 -1.67 18.62 2.11
C ARG A 160 -1.38 17.37 2.95
N VAL A 161 -0.72 17.53 4.10
CA VAL A 161 -0.44 16.43 5.02
C VAL A 161 -1.74 15.84 5.58
N GLU A 162 -2.72 16.68 5.93
CA GLU A 162 -4.03 16.21 6.40
C GLU A 162 -4.76 15.37 5.36
N VAL A 163 -4.72 15.78 4.08
CA VAL A 163 -5.31 14.99 2.97
C VAL A 163 -4.58 13.65 2.81
N LEU A 164 -3.24 13.66 2.84
CA LEU A 164 -2.46 12.42 2.73
C LEU A 164 -2.73 11.48 3.91
N HIS A 165 -2.85 12.02 5.12
CA HIS A 165 -3.15 11.25 6.31
C HIS A 165 -4.51 10.55 6.20
N LYS A 166 -5.55 11.30 5.81
CA LYS A 166 -6.88 10.71 5.55
C LYS A 166 -6.84 9.61 4.50
N HIS A 167 -6.09 9.82 3.42
CA HIS A 167 -5.94 8.81 2.38
C HIS A 167 -5.24 7.53 2.91
N ILE A 168 -4.18 7.67 3.70
CA ILE A 168 -3.50 6.54 4.33
C ILE A 168 -4.44 5.80 5.29
N ASP A 169 -5.25 6.52 6.07
CA ASP A 169 -6.22 5.92 6.99
C ASP A 169 -7.30 5.14 6.23
N GLU A 170 -7.82 5.71 5.13
CA GLU A 170 -8.78 5.04 4.24
C GLU A 170 -8.18 3.78 3.61
N GLU A 171 -6.95 3.84 3.10
CA GLU A 171 -6.27 2.67 2.53
C GLU A 171 -5.96 1.62 3.60
N ALA A 172 -5.54 2.03 4.80
CA ALA A 172 -5.31 1.12 5.91
C ALA A 172 -6.62 0.42 6.34
N ALA A 173 -7.74 1.15 6.38
CA ALA A 173 -9.05 0.56 6.64
C ALA A 173 -9.43 -0.44 5.54
N ARG A 174 -9.30 -0.07 4.26
CA ARG A 174 -9.54 -0.98 3.12
C ARG A 174 -8.73 -2.25 3.20
N ILE A 175 -7.42 -2.14 3.45
CA ILE A 175 -6.52 -3.31 3.56
C ILE A 175 -6.93 -4.19 4.74
N ASN A 176 -7.27 -3.60 5.88
CA ASN A 176 -7.73 -4.36 7.04
C ASN A 176 -9.04 -5.11 6.76
N ASP A 177 -9.96 -4.52 6.02
CA ASP A 177 -11.21 -5.18 5.65
C ASP A 177 -10.95 -6.34 4.67
N ILE A 178 -10.10 -6.14 3.65
CA ILE A 178 -9.66 -7.23 2.77
C ILE A 178 -8.97 -8.35 3.56
N LEU A 179 -8.14 -8.01 4.55
CA LEU A 179 -7.46 -8.99 5.38
C LEU A 179 -8.46 -9.81 6.20
N LYS A 180 -9.47 -9.17 6.79
CA LYS A 180 -10.57 -9.88 7.49
C LYS A 180 -11.33 -10.80 6.53
N ASP A 181 -11.63 -10.33 5.33
CA ASP A 181 -12.34 -11.14 4.32
C ASP A 181 -11.50 -12.37 3.92
N LEU A 182 -10.19 -12.21 3.71
CA LEU A 182 -9.28 -13.33 3.41
C LEU A 182 -9.09 -14.29 4.58
N GLN A 183 -9.26 -13.83 5.81
CA GLN A 183 -9.23 -14.68 7.01
C GLN A 183 -10.57 -15.36 7.30
N SER A 184 -11.63 -14.96 6.61
CA SER A 184 -12.97 -15.54 6.78
C SER A 184 -12.99 -17.03 6.41
N GLU A 185 -13.99 -17.73 6.93
CA GLU A 185 -14.16 -19.17 6.71
C GLU A 185 -14.32 -19.53 5.22
N ASP A 186 -14.76 -18.60 4.38
CA ASP A 186 -14.92 -18.79 2.93
C ASP A 186 -13.58 -19.04 2.20
N TYR A 187 -12.49 -18.46 2.73
CA TYR A 187 -11.14 -18.61 2.19
C TYR A 187 -10.27 -19.59 2.97
N GLN A 188 -10.79 -20.15 4.07
CA GLN A 188 -10.10 -21.23 4.78
C GLN A 188 -10.39 -22.58 4.12
N PRO A 189 -9.36 -23.43 3.88
CA PRO A 189 -9.58 -24.75 3.33
C PRO A 189 -10.44 -25.57 4.31
N PRO A 190 -11.55 -26.18 3.83
CA PRO A 190 -12.40 -27.02 4.68
C PRO A 190 -11.59 -28.04 5.47
N ALA A 191 -11.77 -28.10 6.79
CA ALA A 191 -10.95 -28.91 7.70
C ALA A 191 -10.91 -30.42 7.34
N HIS A 192 -11.89 -30.91 6.57
CA HIS A 192 -11.94 -32.29 6.08
C HIS A 192 -10.99 -32.56 4.89
N LEU A 193 -10.65 -31.56 4.07
CA LEU A 193 -9.80 -31.74 2.89
C LEU A 193 -8.38 -32.20 3.25
N ALA A 194 -7.81 -31.72 4.35
CA ALA A 194 -6.51 -32.17 4.82
C ALA A 194 -6.52 -33.66 5.20
N LYS A 195 -7.59 -34.11 5.89
CA LYS A 195 -7.78 -35.53 6.24
C LYS A 195 -7.99 -36.37 4.98
N GLN A 196 -8.81 -35.90 4.05
CA GLN A 196 -9.09 -36.59 2.79
C GLN A 196 -7.85 -36.69 1.89
N ASN A 197 -7.03 -35.64 1.82
CA ASN A 197 -5.75 -35.68 1.09
C ASN A 197 -4.78 -36.70 1.72
N LEU A 198 -4.68 -36.74 3.05
CA LEU A 198 -3.85 -37.74 3.73
C LEU A 198 -4.33 -39.17 3.48
N GLU A 199 -5.64 -39.42 3.53
CA GLU A 199 -6.22 -40.72 3.18
C GLU A 199 -5.96 -41.08 1.72
N MET A 200 -6.12 -40.12 0.81
CA MET A 200 -5.87 -40.33 -0.61
C MET A 200 -4.39 -40.62 -0.88
N GLN A 201 -3.46 -39.92 -0.23
CA GLN A 201 -2.03 -40.22 -0.27
C GLN A 201 -1.71 -41.62 0.28
N ARG A 202 -2.36 -42.05 1.36
CA ARG A 202 -2.20 -43.42 1.90
C ARG A 202 -2.72 -44.46 0.93
N LYS A 203 -3.89 -44.24 0.31
CA LYS A 203 -4.46 -45.11 -0.72
C LYS A 203 -3.55 -45.18 -1.95
N ILE A 204 -3.05 -44.04 -2.43
CA ILE A 204 -2.10 -43.97 -3.56
C ILE A 204 -0.85 -44.78 -3.24
N LYS A 205 -0.25 -44.62 -2.06
CA LYS A 205 0.92 -45.41 -1.64
C LYS A 205 0.62 -46.91 -1.60
N ALA A 206 -0.53 -47.31 -1.06
CA ALA A 206 -0.93 -48.71 -1.01
C ALA A 206 -1.23 -49.31 -2.39
N LEU A 207 -1.74 -48.50 -3.33
CA LEU A 207 -1.94 -48.93 -4.71
C LEU A 207 -0.63 -48.94 -5.50
N SER A 208 0.27 -47.98 -5.30
CA SER A 208 1.58 -47.96 -5.96
C SER A 208 2.45 -49.14 -5.56
N THR A 209 2.32 -49.64 -4.32
CA THR A 209 3.00 -50.88 -3.90
C THR A 209 2.43 -52.14 -4.55
N LYS A 210 1.12 -52.13 -4.89
CA LYS A 210 0.45 -53.26 -5.57
C LYS A 210 0.56 -53.21 -7.10
N LEU A 211 0.90 -52.04 -7.64
CA LEU A 211 1.08 -51.81 -9.06
C LEU A 211 2.12 -52.74 -9.71
N PRO A 212 3.34 -52.95 -9.14
CA PRO A 212 4.29 -53.90 -9.70
C PRO A 212 3.77 -55.34 -9.65
N GLU A 213 3.10 -55.76 -8.58
CA GLU A 213 2.52 -57.11 -8.49
C GLU A 213 1.40 -57.33 -9.53
N LEU A 214 0.60 -56.31 -9.82
CA LEU A 214 -0.42 -56.37 -10.87
C LEU A 214 0.20 -56.31 -12.27
N GLN A 215 1.25 -55.52 -12.47
CA GLN A 215 2.03 -55.51 -13.71
C GLN A 215 2.68 -56.87 -13.97
N ASP A 216 3.26 -57.51 -12.95
CA ASP A 216 3.83 -58.85 -13.03
C ASP A 216 2.75 -59.90 -13.32
N LYS A 217 1.56 -59.77 -12.71
CA LYS A 217 0.41 -60.64 -13.03
C LYS A 217 -0.07 -60.44 -14.46
N VAL A 218 -0.17 -59.21 -14.95
CA VAL A 218 -0.54 -58.91 -16.35
C VAL A 218 0.53 -59.42 -17.31
N ALA A 219 1.81 -59.25 -17.00
CA ALA A 219 2.91 -59.80 -17.78
C ALA A 219 2.87 -61.34 -17.79
N SER A 220 2.56 -61.96 -16.66
CA SER A 220 2.39 -63.43 -16.57
C SER A 220 1.14 -63.92 -17.30
N LEU A 221 0.05 -63.14 -17.28
CA LEU A 221 -1.18 -63.45 -17.99
C LEU A 221 -1.02 -63.23 -19.49
N ALA A 222 -0.28 -62.20 -19.92
CA ALA A 222 0.11 -61.98 -21.31
C ALA A 222 1.13 -63.01 -21.81
N ALA A 223 1.93 -63.60 -20.92
CA ALA A 223 2.79 -64.74 -21.25
C ALA A 223 2.02 -66.07 -21.28
N SER A 224 0.97 -66.25 -20.46
CA SER A 224 0.14 -67.46 -20.41
C SER A 224 -1.00 -67.48 -21.42
N SER A 225 -1.51 -66.29 -21.76
CA SER A 225 -2.46 -66.04 -22.81
C SER A 225 -1.64 -65.64 -24.00
N ASN A 226 -1.50 -66.54 -24.97
CA ASN A 226 -1.35 -66.13 -26.36
C ASN A 226 -2.65 -65.41 -26.80
N SER A 227 -3.06 -64.35 -26.09
CA SER A 227 -4.05 -63.40 -26.59
C SER A 227 -3.35 -62.71 -27.74
N SER A 228 -3.51 -63.32 -28.91
CA SER A 228 -3.34 -62.76 -30.23
C SER A 228 -3.33 -61.25 -30.15
N HIS A 229 -2.15 -60.64 -30.17
CA HIS A 229 -2.05 -59.27 -30.64
C HIS A 229 -2.84 -59.25 -31.94
N PRO A 230 -3.88 -58.40 -32.08
CA PRO A 230 -4.71 -58.39 -33.27
C PRO A 230 -3.77 -58.28 -34.45
N THR A 231 -3.79 -59.30 -35.30
CA THR A 231 -2.89 -59.34 -36.45
C THR A 231 -3.27 -58.16 -37.33
N ILE A 232 -2.36 -57.61 -38.12
CA ILE A 232 -2.68 -56.54 -39.07
C ILE A 232 -3.87 -56.94 -39.98
N ALA A 233 -4.04 -58.24 -40.24
CA ALA A 233 -5.18 -58.80 -40.95
C ALA A 233 -6.51 -58.74 -40.18
N ASP A 234 -6.49 -58.83 -38.84
CA ASP A 234 -7.67 -58.68 -37.99
C ASP A 234 -8.07 -57.20 -37.93
N LEU A 235 -7.09 -56.30 -37.80
CA LEU A 235 -7.31 -54.85 -37.84
C LEU A 235 -7.87 -54.37 -39.19
N SER A 236 -7.39 -54.91 -40.31
CA SER A 236 -7.92 -54.55 -41.62
C SER A 236 -9.34 -55.06 -41.86
N ARG A 237 -9.68 -56.23 -41.29
CA ARG A 237 -11.05 -56.74 -41.33
C ARG A 237 -11.99 -55.85 -40.51
N ASP A 238 -11.58 -55.51 -39.30
CA ASP A 238 -12.37 -54.66 -38.40
C ASP A 238 -12.50 -53.24 -38.96
N GLU A 239 -11.47 -52.71 -39.65
CA GLU A 239 -11.53 -51.43 -40.37
C GLU A 239 -12.55 -51.49 -41.52
N GLN A 240 -12.56 -52.56 -42.31
CA GLN A 240 -13.51 -52.73 -43.40
C GLN A 240 -14.95 -52.84 -42.89
N GLU A 241 -15.15 -53.57 -41.78
CA GLU A 241 -16.44 -53.68 -41.12
C GLU A 241 -16.90 -52.32 -40.59
N TYR A 242 -16.01 -51.57 -39.92
CA TYR A 242 -16.29 -50.22 -39.45
C TYR A 242 -16.66 -49.26 -40.58
N LEU A 243 -15.94 -49.30 -41.71
CA LEU A 243 -16.26 -48.49 -42.89
C LEU A 243 -17.63 -48.84 -43.47
N SER A 244 -18.00 -50.12 -43.47
CA SER A 244 -19.32 -50.55 -43.92
C SER A 244 -20.45 -50.04 -43.01
N VAL A 245 -20.24 -50.09 -41.69
CA VAL A 245 -21.18 -49.56 -40.69
C VAL A 245 -21.27 -48.04 -40.80
N LEU A 246 -20.16 -47.35 -41.06
CA LEU A 246 -20.15 -45.90 -41.23
C LEU A 246 -20.89 -45.48 -42.50
N ALA A 247 -20.74 -46.22 -43.60
CA ALA A 247 -21.52 -46.00 -44.81
C ALA A 247 -23.02 -46.22 -44.55
N TYR A 248 -23.37 -47.29 -43.84
CA TYR A 248 -24.76 -47.57 -43.45
C TYR A 248 -25.34 -46.51 -42.52
N LYS A 249 -24.55 -46.03 -41.56
CA LYS A 249 -24.94 -44.93 -40.67
C LYS A 249 -25.19 -43.64 -41.46
N LYS A 250 -24.33 -43.30 -42.42
CA LYS A 250 -24.54 -42.11 -43.27
C LYS A 250 -25.84 -42.19 -44.06
N GLU A 251 -26.17 -43.37 -44.58
CA GLU A 251 -27.46 -43.60 -45.26
C GLU A 251 -28.64 -43.44 -44.30
N LEU A 252 -28.56 -44.02 -43.10
CA LEU A 252 -29.56 -43.83 -42.04
C LEU A 252 -29.68 -42.37 -41.58
N ASP A 253 -28.58 -41.66 -41.46
CA ASP A 253 -28.56 -40.24 -41.08
C ASP A 253 -29.22 -39.38 -42.17
N LEU A 254 -29.04 -39.71 -43.47
CA LEU A 254 -29.77 -39.07 -44.57
C LEU A 254 -31.28 -39.38 -44.51
N GLN A 255 -31.65 -40.63 -44.21
CA GLN A 255 -33.06 -41.00 -44.05
C GLN A 255 -33.70 -40.32 -42.82
N LEU A 256 -32.96 -40.19 -41.72
CA LEU A 256 -33.39 -39.49 -40.51
C LEU A 256 -33.44 -37.98 -40.67
N ALA A 257 -32.61 -37.39 -41.54
CA ALA A 257 -32.65 -35.96 -41.84
C ALA A 257 -34.01 -35.51 -42.37
N VAL A 258 -34.73 -36.37 -43.12
CA VAL A 258 -36.10 -36.11 -43.59
C VAL A 258 -37.10 -35.98 -42.43
N PHE A 259 -36.79 -36.59 -41.28
CA PHE A 259 -37.62 -36.57 -40.08
C PHE A 259 -37.07 -35.63 -39.00
N GLN A 260 -36.05 -34.81 -39.30
CA GLN A 260 -35.55 -33.81 -38.35
C GLN A 260 -36.66 -32.81 -38.01
N GLY A 261 -37.00 -32.72 -36.71
CA GLY A 261 -38.07 -31.89 -36.19
C GLY A 261 -39.29 -32.66 -35.69
N LEU A 262 -39.40 -33.96 -35.97
CA LEU A 262 -40.45 -34.83 -35.40
C LEU A 262 -39.97 -35.46 -34.08
N PRO A 263 -40.82 -35.50 -33.03
CA PRO A 263 -40.53 -36.18 -31.78
C PRO A 263 -40.22 -37.68 -31.99
N SER A 264 -39.34 -38.25 -31.17
CA SER A 264 -38.92 -39.66 -31.23
C SER A 264 -40.06 -40.68 -31.02
N ASN A 265 -41.22 -40.23 -30.52
CA ASN A 265 -42.41 -41.07 -30.32
C ASN A 265 -43.38 -40.90 -31.50
N PRO A 266 -43.80 -41.99 -32.18
CA PRO A 266 -44.63 -41.91 -33.39
C PRO A 266 -46.01 -41.30 -33.13
N ASP A 267 -46.56 -41.50 -31.93
CA ASP A 267 -47.87 -40.95 -31.55
C ASP A 267 -47.79 -39.44 -31.28
N MET A 268 -46.67 -38.95 -30.72
CA MET A 268 -46.43 -37.51 -30.51
C MET A 268 -46.17 -36.79 -31.84
N ALA A 269 -45.40 -37.41 -32.73
CA ALA A 269 -45.16 -36.90 -34.08
C ALA A 269 -46.46 -36.77 -34.89
N ARG A 270 -47.40 -37.71 -34.73
CA ARG A 270 -48.74 -37.62 -35.33
C ARG A 270 -49.57 -36.50 -34.72
N ALA A 271 -49.48 -36.28 -33.41
CA ALA A 271 -50.19 -35.20 -32.72
C ALA A 271 -49.72 -33.82 -33.20
N GLU A 272 -48.40 -33.57 -33.25
CA GLU A 272 -47.83 -32.31 -33.73
C GLU A 272 -48.15 -32.07 -35.22
N LEU A 273 -48.12 -33.10 -36.06
CA LEU A 273 -48.54 -32.97 -37.46
C LEU A 273 -50.02 -32.62 -37.60
N GLU A 274 -50.89 -33.17 -36.75
CA GLU A 274 -52.31 -32.85 -36.79
C GLU A 274 -52.59 -31.44 -36.24
N GLU A 275 -51.83 -30.99 -35.25
CA GLU A 275 -51.84 -29.60 -34.75
C GLU A 275 -51.42 -28.60 -35.84
N LEU A 276 -50.27 -28.82 -36.49
CA LEU A 276 -49.81 -27.99 -37.61
C LEU A 276 -50.80 -27.98 -38.79
N ARG A 277 -51.49 -29.10 -39.04
CA ARG A 277 -52.58 -29.16 -40.03
C ARG A 277 -53.84 -28.41 -39.60
N GLN A 278 -54.14 -28.35 -38.31
CA GLN A 278 -55.23 -27.54 -37.79
C GLN A 278 -54.87 -26.05 -37.88
N GLU A 279 -53.64 -25.68 -37.58
CA GLU A 279 -53.14 -24.31 -37.76
C GLU A 279 -53.21 -23.88 -39.22
N LEU A 280 -52.71 -24.69 -40.17
CA LEU A 280 -52.82 -24.40 -41.60
C LEU A 280 -54.29 -24.22 -42.04
N ARG A 281 -55.19 -25.11 -41.62
CA ARG A 281 -56.62 -24.98 -41.92
C ARG A 281 -57.23 -23.70 -41.32
N SER A 282 -56.79 -23.30 -40.13
CA SER A 282 -57.25 -22.06 -39.50
C SER A 282 -56.75 -20.82 -40.25
N ILE A 283 -55.50 -20.83 -40.72
CA ILE A 283 -54.92 -19.74 -41.52
C ILE A 283 -55.59 -19.67 -42.89
N GLU A 284 -55.85 -20.82 -43.52
CA GLU A 284 -56.61 -20.88 -44.79
C GLU A 284 -58.04 -20.35 -44.61
N SER A 285 -58.73 -20.75 -43.55
CA SER A 285 -60.07 -20.22 -43.25
C SER A 285 -60.06 -18.72 -42.98
N GLN A 286 -59.06 -18.20 -42.26
CA GLN A 286 -58.89 -16.76 -42.06
C GLN A 286 -58.62 -16.03 -43.38
N ARG A 287 -57.72 -16.58 -44.21
CA ARG A 287 -57.43 -16.06 -45.55
C ARG A 287 -58.69 -16.00 -46.38
N ASP A 288 -59.46 -17.08 -46.41
CA ASP A 288 -60.68 -17.19 -47.21
C ASP A 288 -61.77 -16.24 -46.69
N ALA A 289 -61.93 -16.09 -45.37
CA ALA A 289 -62.85 -15.10 -44.78
C ALA A 289 -62.45 -13.64 -45.08
N VAL A 290 -61.14 -13.33 -45.01
CA VAL A 290 -60.63 -12.00 -45.41
C VAL A 290 -60.85 -11.78 -46.90
N PHE A 291 -60.64 -12.80 -47.72
CA PHE A 291 -60.86 -12.74 -49.17
C PHE A 291 -62.34 -12.54 -49.50
N GLU A 292 -63.26 -13.29 -48.88
CA GLU A 292 -64.70 -13.09 -49.01
C GLU A 292 -65.11 -11.68 -48.59
N GLY A 293 -64.60 -11.17 -47.46
CA GLY A 293 -64.86 -9.80 -47.01
C GLY A 293 -64.34 -8.72 -47.97
N LEU A 294 -63.25 -8.97 -48.71
CA LEU A 294 -62.77 -8.10 -49.78
C LEU A 294 -63.67 -8.18 -51.03
N VAL A 295 -64.08 -9.40 -51.43
CA VAL A 295 -64.95 -9.62 -52.58
C VAL A 295 -66.36 -9.03 -52.37
N GLU A 296 -66.92 -9.12 -51.16
CA GLU A 296 -68.21 -8.51 -50.82
C GLU A 296 -68.15 -6.98 -50.86
N ARG A 297 -67.01 -6.37 -50.51
CA ARG A 297 -66.81 -4.92 -50.56
C ARG A 297 -66.67 -4.39 -51.99
N GLU A 298 -66.08 -5.17 -52.89
CA GLU A 298 -65.85 -4.77 -54.28
C GLU A 298 -66.96 -5.26 -55.24
N SER A 299 -67.87 -6.12 -54.79
CA SER A 299 -69.01 -6.57 -55.61
C SER A 299 -70.20 -5.58 -55.53
N PRO A 300 -70.64 -4.97 -56.65
CA PRO A 300 -71.71 -3.99 -56.63
C PRO A 300 -73.07 -4.67 -56.38
N VAL A 301 -73.58 -4.55 -55.15
CA VAL A 301 -74.94 -4.98 -54.79
C VAL A 301 -75.97 -4.13 -55.54
N LYS A 302 -76.63 -4.72 -56.54
CA LYS A 302 -77.82 -4.17 -57.22
C LYS A 302 -78.95 -3.94 -56.21
N ARG A 303 -79.17 -2.69 -55.80
CA ARG A 303 -80.43 -2.28 -55.15
C ARG A 303 -81.59 -2.45 -56.14
N ARG A 304 -82.50 -3.40 -55.87
CA ARG A 304 -83.78 -3.49 -56.58
C ARG A 304 -84.66 -2.30 -56.16
N ARG A 305 -85.03 -1.49 -57.14
CA ARG A 305 -86.26 -0.67 -57.17
C ARG A 305 -87.16 -1.26 -58.24
#